data_AF-A0A965LJQ9-F1
#
_entry.id   AF-A0A965LJQ9-F1
#
_cell.length_a   1.000
_cell.length_b   1.000
_cell.length_c   1.000
_cell.angle_alpha   90.00
_cell.angle_beta   90.00
_cell.angle_gamma   90.00
#
_symmetry.space_group_name_H-M   'P 1'
#
loop_
_entity.id
_entity.type
_entity.pdbx_description
1 polymer ?
#
loop_
_entity_poly.entity_id
_entity_poly.type
_entity_poly.pdbx_seq_one_letter_code
_entity_poly.pdbx_strand_id
1 'polypeptide(L)' 'SIEESPLRNAPHTAKHLVGDWERKYSRELAVFPAKQFRNKYWPIVNRIDNVYGDRNLVCSCPPIESFAN' A
#
# COMPACT_ATOMS: atom_id res chain seq x y z
N SER A 1 -9.88 -3.80 16.14
CA SER A 1 -9.00 -2.98 17.02
C SER A 1 -8.39 -1.83 16.22
N ILE A 2 -7.63 -0.93 16.85
CA ILE A 2 -6.87 0.12 16.12
C ILE A 2 -5.94 -0.50 15.06
N GLU A 3 -5.36 -1.66 15.36
CA GLU A 3 -4.47 -2.38 14.42
C GLU A 3 -5.18 -2.81 13.13
N GLU A 4 -6.49 -3.03 13.19
CA GLU A 4 -7.31 -3.46 12.05
C GLU A 4 -7.99 -2.28 11.35
N SER A 5 -7.66 -1.05 11.72
CA SER A 5 -8.29 0.16 11.18
C SER A 5 -7.80 0.49 9.76
N PRO A 6 -8.58 1.27 8.98
CA PRO A 6 -8.13 1.82 7.70
C PRO A 6 -6.85 2.66 7.85
N LEU A 7 -6.73 3.44 8.94
CA LEU A 7 -5.56 4.30 9.18
C LEU A 7 -4.28 3.49 9.40
N ARG A 8 -4.35 2.39 10.16
CA ARG A 8 -3.19 1.52 10.36
C ARG A 8 -2.74 0.85 9.07
N ASN A 9 -3.70 0.50 8.21
CA ASN A 9 -3.45 -0.27 7.00
C ASN A 9 -3.32 0.60 5.74
N ALA A 10 -3.38 1.92 5.87
CA ALA A 10 -3.07 2.86 4.80
C ALA A 10 -1.56 2.88 4.49
N PRO A 11 -1.15 3.20 3.25
CA PRO A 11 -1.99 3.50 2.08
C PRO A 11 -2.50 2.24 1.35
N HIS A 12 -3.66 2.34 0.68
CA HIS A 12 -4.27 1.24 -0.08
C HIS A 12 -3.99 1.34 -1.58
N THR A 13 -3.18 0.42 -2.11
CA THR A 13 -2.79 0.37 -3.52
C THR A 13 -3.89 -0.24 -4.40
N ALA A 14 -3.81 -0.04 -5.72
CA ALA A 14 -4.71 -0.70 -6.67
C ALA A 14 -4.61 -2.23 -6.56
N LYS A 15 -3.41 -2.77 -6.33
CA LYS A 15 -3.17 -4.22 -6.16
C LYS A 15 -3.93 -4.81 -4.96
N HIS A 16 -4.04 -4.08 -3.85
CA HIS A 16 -4.83 -4.53 -2.70
C HIS A 16 -6.31 -4.73 -3.01
N LEU A 17 -6.84 -4.06 -4.05
CA LEU A 17 -8.25 -4.11 -4.36
C LEU A 17 -8.66 -5.38 -5.10
N VAL A 18 -7.74 -5.92 -5.92
CA VAL A 18 -7.99 -7.00 -6.88
C VAL A 18 -8.03 -8.38 -6.21
N GLY A 19 -7.40 -8.53 -5.04
CA GLY A 19 -7.36 -9.80 -4.30
C GLY A 19 -8.51 -10.00 -3.31
N ASP A 20 -8.42 -11.11 -2.57
CA ASP A 20 -9.28 -11.41 -1.43
C ASP A 20 -9.19 -10.32 -0.35
N TRP A 21 -10.29 -10.12 0.35
CA TRP A 21 -10.43 -8.99 1.28
C TRP A 21 -10.85 -9.44 2.65
N GLU A 22 -9.84 -9.65 3.49
CA GLU A 22 -9.97 -10.10 4.87
C GLU A 22 -9.97 -8.94 5.88
N ARG A 23 -10.05 -7.69 5.40
CA ARG A 23 -10.06 -6.51 6.28
C ARG A 23 -11.45 -6.33 6.92
N LYS A 24 -11.49 -5.92 8.18
CA LYS A 24 -12.72 -5.63 8.95
C LYS A 24 -13.41 -4.31 8.56
N TYR A 25 -13.14 -3.79 7.37
CA TYR A 25 -13.72 -2.58 6.80
C TYR A 25 -13.86 -2.77 5.29
N SER A 26 -14.73 -2.02 4.61
CA SER A 26 -14.98 -2.24 3.19
C SER A 26 -13.87 -1.70 2.27
N ARG A 27 -13.82 -2.21 1.04
CA ARG A 27 -12.93 -1.70 -0.02
C ARG A 27 -13.22 -0.23 -0.33
N GLU A 28 -14.49 0.15 -0.32
CA GLU A 28 -14.95 1.53 -0.55
C GLU A 28 -14.44 2.46 0.54
N LEU A 29 -14.47 2.05 1.81
CA LEU A 29 -13.91 2.87 2.90
C LEU A 29 -12.39 3.04 2.74
N ALA A 30 -11.71 2.02 2.27
CA ALA A 30 -10.26 2.03 2.05
C ALA A 30 -9.84 2.99 0.92
N VAL A 31 -10.55 2.94 -0.21
CA VAL A 31 -10.15 3.64 -1.45
C VAL A 31 -10.89 4.96 -1.64
N PHE A 32 -12.14 5.06 -1.20
CA PHE A 32 -13.01 6.22 -1.42
C PHE A 32 -13.62 6.73 -0.10
N PRO A 33 -12.81 7.03 0.95
CA PRO A 33 -13.33 7.44 2.25
C PRO A 33 -14.15 8.74 2.19
N ALA A 34 -13.82 9.63 1.26
CA ALA A 34 -14.54 10.89 1.02
C ALA A 34 -15.69 10.77 -0.01
N LYS A 35 -16.03 9.55 -0.47
CA LYS A 35 -17.04 9.29 -1.52
C LYS A 35 -16.80 10.05 -2.83
N GLN A 36 -15.54 10.39 -3.12
CA GLN A 36 -15.12 11.02 -4.38
C GLN A 36 -14.59 9.97 -5.35
N PHE A 37 -15.38 9.63 -6.36
CA PHE A 37 -15.05 8.56 -7.30
C PHE A 37 -14.31 9.04 -8.56
N ARG A 38 -14.17 10.36 -8.74
CA ARG A 38 -13.45 10.97 -9.88
C ARG A 38 -12.04 11.38 -9.46
N ASN A 39 -11.10 11.32 -10.42
CA ASN A 39 -9.71 11.79 -10.25
C ASN A 39 -8.97 11.13 -9.08
N LYS A 40 -9.19 9.83 -8.87
CA LYS A 40 -8.51 9.07 -7.82
C LYS A 40 -7.02 8.98 -8.12
N TYR A 41 -6.21 9.58 -7.25
CA TYR A 41 -4.77 9.33 -7.21
C TYR A 41 -4.47 8.04 -6.45
N TRP A 42 -3.67 7.17 -7.05
CA TRP A 42 -3.32 5.88 -6.47
C TRP A 42 -1.93 5.92 -5.83
N PRO A 43 -1.80 5.45 -4.58
CA PRO A 43 -0.49 5.10 -4.05
C PRO A 43 0.04 3.87 -4.84
N ILE A 44 1.25 4.02 -5.39
CA ILE A 44 1.88 2.97 -6.21
C ILE A 44 2.52 1.85 -5.36
N VAL A 45 2.80 2.12 -4.09
CA VAL A 45 3.34 1.17 -3.11
C VAL A 45 2.56 1.25 -1.80
N ASN A 46 2.67 0.19 -1.00
CA ASN A 46 2.12 0.15 0.35
C ASN A 46 3.05 0.91 1.33
N ARG A 47 2.72 0.91 2.62
CA ARG A 47 3.51 1.52 3.69
C ARG A 47 4.96 1.02 3.64
N ILE A 48 5.90 1.97 3.65
CA ILE A 48 7.33 1.71 3.61
C ILE A 48 7.78 1.09 4.95
N ASP A 49 8.67 0.09 4.87
CA ASP A 49 9.41 -0.41 6.01
C ASP A 49 10.71 0.39 6.18
N ASN A 50 10.67 1.37 7.08
CA ASN A 50 11.80 2.25 7.33
C ASN A 50 12.97 1.52 7.99
N VAL A 51 12.69 0.65 8.98
CA VAL A 51 13.74 -0.03 9.75
C VAL A 51 14.50 -1.02 8.88
N TYR A 52 13.82 -1.68 7.94
CA TYR A 52 14.49 -2.51 6.95
C TYR A 52 15.44 -1.68 6.08
N GLY A 53 15.02 -0.51 5.61
CA GLY A 53 15.85 0.39 4.80
C GLY A 53 17.10 0.86 5.53
N ASP A 54 16.98 1.27 6.80
CA ASP A 54 18.11 1.72 7.61
C ASP A 54 19.14 0.59 7.87
N ARG A 55 18.67 -0.67 7.93
CA ARG A 55 19.52 -1.85 8.14
C ARG A 55 20.12 -2.43 6.86
N ASN A 56 19.54 -2.13 5.70
CA ASN A 56 19.92 -2.67 4.39
C ASN A 56 20.12 -1.51 3.40
N LEU A 57 21.13 -0.69 3.66
CA LEU A 57 21.34 0.55 2.93
C LEU A 57 21.71 0.29 1.46
N VAL A 58 20.80 0.62 0.55
CA VAL A 58 21.01 0.57 -0.90
C VAL A 58 20.72 1.96 -1.47
N CYS A 59 21.78 2.68 -1.84
CA CYS A 59 21.71 4.07 -2.32
C CYS A 59 22.01 4.21 -3.82
N SER A 60 22.12 3.09 -4.53
CA SER A 60 22.26 3.03 -5.99
C SER A 60 21.14 2.17 -6.56
N CYS A 61 20.89 2.31 -7.87
CA CYS A 61 19.90 1.46 -8.53
C CYS A 61 20.37 -0.01 -8.44
N PRO A 62 19.51 -0.94 -8.01
CA PRO A 62 19.82 -2.36 -8.09
C PRO A 62 19.91 -2.79 -9.57
N PRO A 63 20.60 -3.91 -9.85
CA PRO A 63 20.71 -4.43 -11.22
C PRO A 63 19.34 -4.80 -11.79
N ILE A 64 19.18 -4.73 -13.12
CA ILE A 64 17.87 -4.95 -13.78
C ILE A 64 17.30 -6.33 -13.47
N GLU A 65 18.19 -7.32 -13.32
CA GLU A 65 17.87 -8.69 -12.97
C GLU A 65 17.14 -8.81 -11.63
N SER A 66 17.33 -7.85 -10.70
CA SER A 66 16.58 -7.82 -9.43
C SER A 66 15.09 -7.52 -9.62
N PHE A 67 14.67 -7.05 -10.80
CA PHE A 67 13.27 -6.80 -11.14
C PHE A 67 12.66 -7.87 -12.06
N ALA A 68 13.46 -8.85 -12.52
CA ALA A 68 12.97 -9.98 -13.29
C ALA A 68 12.26 -10.95 -12.32
N ASN A 69 10.94 -11.01 -12.43
CA ASN A 69 10.10 -11.95 -11.68
C ASN A 69 9.98 -13.29 -12.40
#